data_AF-A0A974SJM9-F1
#
_entry.id   AF-A0A974SJM9-F1
#
_cell.length_a   1.000
_cell.length_b   1.000
_cell.length_c   1.000
_cell.angle_alpha   90.00
_cell.angle_beta   90.00
_cell.angle_gamma   90.00
#
_symmetry.space_group_name_H-M   'P 1'
#
loop_
_entity.id
_entity.type
_entity.pdbx_description
1 polymer ?
#
loop_
_entity_poly.entity_id
_entity_poly.type
_entity_poly.pdbx_seq_one_letter_code
_entity_poly.pdbx_strand_id
1 'polypeptide(L)'
;MRERGSSPSRRGLLKGAAAAVAAAALANLAAADQADAELLAMGRELEALEAQERAADELSDRLYEEAARTCPAPSAALLAYSWRGEPLFRASGEGYRLNSEPYGALLQRARGWQDMGVSGGHYPEAPLIADLKRWEDGRRAACDANGCAAVMAEMDRLARAGTALCSRIAATPAATLDGMRVKLQALAYCHRGEPGDKGEWITEVINNTPPYGRGFTTDERLVYSVFHDVCGLLVAGATA
;
A
#
# COMPACT_ATOMS: atom_id res chain seq x y z
N MET A 1 -69.77 -33.32 -12.26
CA MET A 1 -69.35 -32.76 -10.96
C MET A 1 -68.17 -31.84 -11.22
N ARG A 2 -68.29 -30.53 -11.00
CA ARG A 2 -67.18 -29.58 -11.10
C ARG A 2 -66.81 -29.16 -9.67
N GLU A 3 -65.62 -29.55 -9.23
CA GLU A 3 -65.06 -29.15 -7.95
C GLU A 3 -64.87 -27.62 -7.93
N ARG A 4 -65.52 -26.95 -6.97
CA ARG A 4 -65.27 -25.53 -6.73
C ARG A 4 -63.94 -25.43 -5.97
N GLY A 5 -62.87 -25.10 -6.69
CA GLY A 5 -61.59 -24.78 -6.09
C GLY A 5 -61.73 -23.61 -5.12
N SER A 6 -61.45 -23.87 -3.84
CA SER A 6 -61.39 -22.88 -2.79
C SER A 6 -60.24 -21.91 -3.10
N SER A 7 -60.57 -20.71 -3.58
CA SER A 7 -59.56 -19.68 -3.82
C SER A 7 -58.98 -19.23 -2.48
N PRO A 8 -57.64 -19.18 -2.32
CA PRO A 8 -57.01 -18.78 -1.07
C PRO A 8 -57.46 -17.37 -0.67
N SER A 9 -57.96 -17.25 0.55
CA SER A 9 -58.39 -16.00 1.17
C SER A 9 -57.28 -14.94 1.10
N ARG A 10 -57.58 -13.74 0.56
CA ARG A 10 -56.66 -12.58 0.53
C ARG A 10 -56.03 -12.28 1.89
N ARG A 11 -56.73 -12.60 2.99
CA ARG A 11 -56.25 -12.42 4.37
C ARG A 11 -55.11 -13.39 4.73
N GLY A 12 -55.07 -14.58 4.12
CA GLY A 12 -53.99 -15.55 4.27
C GLY A 12 -52.70 -15.11 3.55
N LEU A 13 -52.84 -14.51 2.35
CA LEU A 13 -51.72 -13.98 1.58
C LEU A 13 -51.02 -12.79 2.29
N LEU A 14 -51.80 -11.88 2.90
CA LEU A 14 -51.24 -10.73 3.62
C LEU A 14 -50.50 -11.12 4.90
N LYS A 15 -50.98 -12.13 5.65
CA LYS A 15 -50.27 -12.64 6.83
C LYS A 15 -48.98 -13.39 6.46
N GLY A 16 -48.99 -14.14 5.37
CA GLY A 16 -47.79 -14.80 4.84
C GLY A 16 -46.72 -13.81 4.38
N ALA A 17 -47.13 -12.72 3.72
CA ALA A 17 -46.20 -11.67 3.30
C ALA A 17 -45.55 -10.94 4.48
N ALA A 18 -46.31 -10.59 5.52
CA ALA A 18 -45.77 -9.95 6.72
C ALA A 18 -44.78 -10.85 7.47
N ALA A 19 -45.07 -12.15 7.58
CA ALA A 19 -44.16 -13.11 8.21
C ALA A 19 -42.86 -13.32 7.39
N ALA A 20 -42.96 -13.36 6.07
CA ALA A 20 -41.79 -13.45 5.18
C ALA A 20 -40.90 -12.19 5.29
N VAL A 21 -41.50 -11.00 5.35
CA VAL A 21 -40.77 -9.74 5.54
C VAL A 21 -40.07 -9.70 6.91
N ALA A 22 -40.75 -10.13 7.98
CA ALA A 22 -40.14 -10.19 9.31
C ALA A 22 -38.99 -11.20 9.39
N ALA A 23 -39.13 -12.37 8.77
CA ALA A 23 -38.05 -13.36 8.69
C ALA A 23 -36.85 -12.85 7.87
N ALA A 24 -37.09 -12.15 6.76
CA ALA A 24 -36.04 -11.52 5.98
C ALA A 24 -35.33 -10.40 6.77
N ALA A 25 -36.06 -9.59 7.53
CA ALA A 25 -35.48 -8.56 8.39
C ALA A 25 -34.58 -9.14 9.48
N LEU A 26 -35.01 -10.22 10.14
CA LEU A 26 -34.20 -10.92 11.15
C LEU A 26 -32.94 -11.56 10.54
N ALA A 27 -33.04 -12.15 9.35
CA ALA A 27 -31.89 -12.70 8.64
C ALA A 27 -30.88 -11.61 8.27
N ASN A 28 -31.35 -10.42 7.87
CA ASN A 28 -30.49 -9.27 7.58
C ASN A 28 -29.77 -8.75 8.82
N LEU A 29 -30.44 -8.69 9.98
CA LEU A 29 -29.81 -8.29 11.24
C LEU A 29 -28.72 -9.28 11.67
N ALA A 30 -29.00 -10.58 11.60
CA ALA A 30 -28.00 -11.61 11.92
C ALA A 30 -26.79 -11.57 10.97
N ALA A 31 -27.02 -11.32 9.68
CA ALA A 31 -25.95 -11.16 8.69
C ALA A 31 -25.10 -9.90 8.95
N ALA A 32 -25.73 -8.80 9.38
CA ALA A 32 -25.05 -7.56 9.76
C ALA A 32 -24.15 -7.77 10.99
N ASP A 33 -24.68 -8.39 12.06
CA ASP A 33 -23.90 -8.71 13.26
C ASP A 33 -22.69 -9.59 12.94
N GLN A 34 -22.85 -10.57 12.04
CA GLN A 34 -21.75 -11.41 11.59
C GLN A 34 -20.70 -10.61 10.80
N ALA A 35 -21.11 -9.73 9.87
CA ALA A 35 -20.19 -8.93 9.08
C ALA A 35 -19.36 -7.97 9.95
N ASP A 36 -19.97 -7.33 10.94
CA ASP A 36 -19.25 -6.49 11.90
C ASP A 36 -18.29 -7.29 12.78
N ALA A 37 -18.68 -8.49 13.23
CA ALA A 37 -17.78 -9.39 13.96
C ALA A 37 -16.55 -9.80 13.12
N GLU A 38 -16.75 -10.08 11.83
CA GLU A 38 -15.68 -10.36 10.87
C GLU A 38 -14.78 -9.14 10.66
N LEU A 39 -15.34 -7.94 10.52
CA LEU A 39 -14.57 -6.69 10.45
C LEU A 39 -13.69 -6.50 11.69
N LEU A 40 -14.26 -6.66 12.89
CA LEU A 40 -13.50 -6.54 14.13
C LEU A 40 -12.37 -7.55 14.24
N ALA A 41 -12.56 -8.77 13.74
CA ALA A 41 -11.48 -9.76 13.66
C ALA A 41 -10.38 -9.32 12.69
N MET A 42 -10.74 -8.85 11.50
CA MET A 42 -9.78 -8.33 10.52
C MET A 42 -9.05 -7.06 11.01
N GLY A 43 -9.70 -6.22 11.82
CA GLY A 43 -9.06 -5.08 12.47
C GLY A 43 -7.91 -5.49 13.39
N ARG A 44 -8.09 -6.55 14.19
CA ARG A 44 -7.01 -7.13 15.01
C ARG A 44 -5.91 -7.76 14.16
N GLU A 45 -6.26 -8.42 13.06
CA GLU A 45 -5.27 -8.93 12.09
C GLU A 45 -4.44 -7.79 11.49
N LEU A 46 -5.07 -6.65 11.20
CA LEU A 46 -4.40 -5.48 10.64
C LEU A 46 -3.42 -4.85 11.65
N GLU A 47 -3.83 -4.69 12.92
CA GLU A 47 -2.94 -4.22 13.99
C GLU A 47 -1.72 -5.14 14.17
N ALA A 48 -1.92 -6.46 14.13
CA ALA A 48 -0.84 -7.43 14.21
C ALA A 48 0.11 -7.37 13.01
N LEU A 49 -0.42 -7.08 11.81
CA LEU A 49 0.38 -6.88 10.60
C LEU A 49 1.19 -5.58 10.68
N GLU A 50 0.58 -4.48 11.12
CA GLU A 50 1.29 -3.20 11.33
C GLU A 50 2.46 -3.34 12.30
N ALA A 51 2.29 -4.13 13.37
CA ALA A 51 3.37 -4.40 14.32
C ALA A 51 4.50 -5.21 13.67
N GLN A 52 4.19 -6.18 12.81
CA GLN A 52 5.19 -6.95 12.05
C GLN A 52 5.94 -6.07 11.05
N GLU A 53 5.25 -5.18 10.33
CA GLU A 53 5.88 -4.23 9.41
C GLU A 53 6.84 -3.29 10.13
N ARG A 54 6.41 -2.69 11.25
CA ARG A 54 7.31 -1.84 12.04
C ARG A 54 8.56 -2.57 12.51
N ALA A 55 8.41 -3.82 12.96
CA ALA A 55 9.55 -4.63 13.36
C ALA A 55 10.46 -4.97 12.16
N ALA A 56 9.89 -5.19 10.98
CA ALA A 56 10.65 -5.41 9.74
C ALA A 56 11.38 -4.14 9.29
N ASP A 57 10.75 -2.96 9.38
CA ASP A 57 11.35 -1.66 9.09
C ASP A 57 12.55 -1.39 10.02
N GLU A 58 12.36 -1.56 11.34
CA GLU A 58 13.43 -1.39 12.32
C GLU A 58 14.59 -2.38 12.10
N LEU A 59 14.28 -3.61 11.69
CA LEU A 59 15.31 -4.57 11.32
C LEU A 59 16.02 -4.15 10.03
N SER A 60 15.27 -3.70 9.03
CA SER A 60 15.79 -3.21 7.76
C SER A 60 16.78 -2.08 7.98
N ASP A 61 16.41 -1.05 8.73
CA ASP A 61 17.28 0.08 9.08
C ASP A 61 18.60 -0.39 9.68
N ARG A 62 18.55 -1.29 10.68
CA ARG A 62 19.76 -1.85 11.31
C ARG A 62 20.64 -2.61 10.32
N LEU A 63 20.05 -3.45 9.47
CA LEU A 63 20.81 -4.24 8.48
C LEU A 63 21.44 -3.33 7.42
N TYR A 64 20.74 -2.29 6.98
CA TYR A 64 21.28 -1.31 6.04
C TYR A 64 22.36 -0.44 6.66
N GLU A 65 22.25 -0.07 7.94
CA GLU A 65 23.34 0.59 8.67
C GLU A 65 24.58 -0.30 8.77
N GLU A 66 24.42 -1.59 9.07
CA GLU A 66 25.54 -2.53 9.15
C GLU A 66 26.18 -2.79 7.78
N ALA A 67 25.36 -2.91 6.73
CA ALA A 67 25.81 -2.96 5.34
C ALA A 67 26.57 -1.69 4.95
N ALA A 68 26.12 -0.51 5.38
CA ALA A 68 26.81 0.75 5.11
C ALA A 68 28.21 0.80 5.76
N ARG A 69 28.35 0.27 6.98
CA ARG A 69 29.66 0.19 7.68
C ARG A 69 30.65 -0.78 7.02
N THR A 70 30.14 -1.81 6.36
CA THR A 70 30.96 -2.85 5.69
C THR A 70 31.15 -2.58 4.19
N CYS A 71 30.39 -1.65 3.62
CA CYS A 71 30.51 -1.21 2.24
C CYS A 71 31.88 -0.57 2.00
N PRO A 72 32.57 -0.89 0.88
CA PRO A 72 33.80 -0.19 0.53
C PRO A 72 33.54 1.30 0.33
N ALA A 73 34.49 2.13 0.75
CA ALA A 73 34.45 3.56 0.49
C ALA A 73 34.50 3.83 -1.03
N PRO A 74 33.78 4.85 -1.55
CA PRO A 74 33.95 5.28 -2.93
C PRO A 74 35.40 5.72 -3.19
N SER A 75 35.87 5.56 -4.42
CA SER A 75 37.20 6.02 -4.81
C SER A 75 37.31 7.54 -4.67
N ALA A 76 38.53 8.07 -4.48
CA ALA A 76 38.75 9.51 -4.43
C ALA A 76 38.23 10.24 -5.69
N ALA A 77 38.28 9.57 -6.85
CA ALA A 77 37.75 10.12 -8.10
C ALA A 77 36.22 10.26 -8.08
N LEU A 78 35.51 9.26 -7.53
CA LEU A 78 34.06 9.34 -7.32
C LEU A 78 33.67 10.42 -6.31
N LEU A 79 34.45 10.58 -5.22
CA LEU A 79 34.20 11.60 -4.21
C LEU A 79 34.44 13.02 -4.73
N ALA A 80 35.38 13.20 -5.66
CA ALA A 80 35.68 14.48 -6.27
C ALA A 80 34.71 14.86 -7.41
N TYR A 81 33.96 13.90 -7.96
CA TYR A 81 33.06 14.16 -9.07
C TYR A 81 31.82 14.93 -8.62
N SER A 82 31.53 16.02 -9.33
CA SER A 82 30.34 16.83 -9.15
C SER A 82 29.69 17.16 -10.49
N TRP A 83 28.38 17.36 -10.46
CA TRP A 83 27.60 17.78 -11.61
C TRP A 83 26.82 19.03 -11.25
N ARG A 84 27.09 20.14 -11.95
CA ARG A 84 26.51 21.47 -11.65
C ARG A 84 26.74 21.94 -10.20
N GLY A 85 27.89 21.59 -9.63
CA GLY A 85 28.24 21.92 -8.25
C GLY A 85 27.70 20.93 -7.22
N GLU A 86 26.85 19.99 -7.60
CA GLU A 86 26.34 18.94 -6.72
C GLU A 86 27.26 17.72 -6.72
N PRO A 87 27.77 17.28 -5.56
CA PRO A 87 28.64 16.11 -5.48
C PRO A 87 27.85 14.82 -5.75
N LEU A 88 28.48 13.85 -6.40
CA LEU A 88 27.89 12.52 -6.62
C LEU A 88 27.70 11.73 -5.32
N PHE A 89 28.59 11.93 -4.36
CA PHE A 89 28.46 11.35 -3.02
C PHE A 89 28.36 12.45 -1.98
N ARG A 90 27.41 12.32 -1.07
CA ARG A 90 27.30 13.14 0.13
C ARG A 90 27.77 12.31 1.32
N ALA A 91 28.64 12.90 2.15
CA ALA A 91 28.97 12.31 3.43
C ALA A 91 27.71 12.31 4.33
N SER A 92 27.46 11.20 4.98
CA SER A 92 26.45 11.04 6.03
C SER A 92 27.12 10.48 7.27
N GLY A 93 26.49 10.62 8.45
CA GLY A 93 27.03 10.05 9.70
C GLY A 93 27.35 8.55 9.63
N GLU A 94 26.68 7.82 8.72
CA GLU A 94 26.82 6.38 8.51
C GLU A 94 27.67 5.98 7.29
N GLY A 95 28.31 6.94 6.60
CA GLY A 95 29.12 6.65 5.40
C GLY A 95 28.85 7.60 4.23
N TYR A 96 28.59 7.05 3.05
CA TYR A 96 28.39 7.82 1.83
C TYR A 96 27.03 7.53 1.19
N ARG A 97 26.26 8.58 0.90
CA ARG A 97 25.00 8.49 0.15
C ARG A 97 25.19 8.99 -1.27
N LEU A 98 24.70 8.19 -2.24
CA LEU A 98 24.70 8.55 -3.65
C LEU A 98 23.64 9.62 -3.92
N ASN A 99 24.02 10.70 -4.58
CA ASN A 99 23.10 11.74 -5.03
C ASN A 99 22.47 11.32 -6.37
N SER A 100 21.14 11.20 -6.39
CA SER A 100 20.40 10.64 -7.52
C SER A 100 20.54 11.47 -8.80
N GLU A 101 20.63 12.80 -8.69
CA GLU A 101 20.70 13.69 -9.85
C GLU A 101 22.06 13.61 -10.57
N PRO A 102 23.22 13.83 -9.91
CA PRO A 102 24.53 13.60 -10.53
C PRO A 102 24.73 12.17 -11.02
N TYR A 103 24.20 11.18 -10.29
CA TYR A 103 24.25 9.77 -10.69
C TYR A 103 23.48 9.52 -11.99
N GLY A 104 22.24 10.01 -12.09
CA GLY A 104 21.43 9.91 -13.29
C GLY A 104 22.09 10.58 -14.50
N ALA A 105 22.66 11.78 -14.29
CA ALA A 105 23.39 12.50 -15.34
C ALA A 105 24.64 11.74 -15.81
N LEU A 106 25.40 11.17 -14.88
CA LEU A 106 26.59 10.36 -15.18
C LEU A 106 26.22 9.10 -16.01
N LEU A 107 25.16 8.39 -15.61
CA LEU A 107 24.69 7.22 -16.36
C LEU A 107 24.12 7.57 -17.73
N GLN A 108 23.38 8.68 -17.85
CA GLN A 108 22.83 9.12 -19.13
C GLN A 108 23.94 9.45 -20.13
N ARG A 109 25.00 10.14 -19.68
CA ARG A 109 26.19 10.40 -20.51
C ARG A 109 26.89 9.11 -20.93
N ALA A 110 27.09 8.19 -19.99
CA ALA A 110 27.70 6.90 -20.29
C ALA A 110 26.95 6.12 -21.37
N ARG A 111 25.61 6.10 -21.31
CA ARG A 111 24.76 5.49 -22.36
C ARG A 111 24.91 6.21 -23.70
N GLY A 112 24.82 7.55 -23.72
CA GLY A 112 24.95 8.30 -24.97
C GLY A 112 26.28 8.05 -25.70
N TRP A 113 27.37 7.83 -24.96
CA TRP A 113 28.66 7.46 -25.55
C TRP A 113 28.71 6.04 -26.08
N GLN A 114 28.09 5.09 -25.36
CA GLN A 114 27.94 3.71 -25.83
C GLN A 114 27.12 3.68 -27.13
N ASP A 115 26.03 4.44 -27.20
CA ASP A 115 25.17 4.53 -28.39
C ASP A 115 25.91 5.13 -29.60
N MET A 116 26.87 6.02 -29.36
CA MET A 116 27.76 6.58 -30.39
C MET A 116 28.92 5.65 -30.78
N GLY A 117 29.00 4.44 -30.20
CA GLY A 117 30.05 3.47 -30.49
C GLY A 117 31.44 3.88 -29.99
N VAL A 118 31.51 4.84 -29.06
CA VAL A 118 32.79 5.33 -28.56
C VAL A 118 33.18 4.53 -27.33
N SER A 119 34.16 3.63 -27.49
CA SER A 119 34.69 2.80 -26.42
C SER A 119 36.10 3.22 -26.01
N GLY A 120 36.28 3.60 -24.73
CA GLY A 120 37.58 3.72 -24.08
C GLY A 120 38.41 4.97 -24.42
N GLY A 121 39.03 5.57 -23.40
CA GLY A 121 40.14 6.51 -23.54
C GLY A 121 39.81 7.99 -23.78
N HIS A 122 38.68 8.32 -24.42
CA HIS A 122 38.37 9.72 -24.78
C HIS A 122 37.39 10.44 -23.84
N TYR A 123 36.85 9.74 -22.84
CA TYR A 123 35.90 10.31 -21.90
C TYR A 123 36.51 10.47 -20.51
N PRO A 124 36.48 11.68 -19.92
CA PRO A 124 36.92 11.90 -18.55
C PRO A 124 36.21 10.99 -17.55
N GLU A 125 34.93 10.69 -17.80
CA GLU A 125 34.09 9.94 -16.88
C GLU A 125 34.09 8.41 -17.09
N ALA A 126 34.71 7.88 -18.15
CA ALA A 126 34.74 6.42 -18.37
C ALA A 126 35.38 5.62 -17.20
N PRO A 127 36.52 6.07 -16.61
CA PRO A 127 37.04 5.46 -15.39
C PRO A 127 36.09 5.55 -14.19
N LEU A 128 35.30 6.63 -14.09
CA LEU A 128 34.32 6.82 -13.01
C LEU A 128 33.19 5.79 -13.10
N ILE A 129 32.75 5.41 -14.31
CA ILE A 129 31.73 4.37 -14.48
C ILE A 129 32.23 3.01 -13.97
N ALA A 130 33.48 2.66 -14.27
CA ALA A 130 34.07 1.43 -13.77
C ALA A 130 34.25 1.44 -12.24
N ASP A 131 34.68 2.57 -11.67
CA ASP A 131 34.77 2.77 -10.22
C ASP A 131 33.40 2.68 -9.55
N LEU A 132 32.40 3.34 -10.13
CA LEU A 132 31.03 3.36 -9.63
C LEU A 132 30.46 1.95 -9.60
N LYS A 133 30.63 1.19 -10.68
CA LYS A 133 30.20 -0.21 -10.74
C LYS A 133 30.88 -1.06 -9.65
N ARG A 134 32.19 -0.91 -9.45
CA ARG A 134 32.90 -1.61 -8.37
C ARG A 134 32.34 -1.28 -6.99
N TRP A 135 32.04 0.00 -6.75
CA TRP A 135 31.43 0.44 -5.51
C TRP A 135 30.00 -0.13 -5.35
N GLU A 136 29.18 -0.11 -6.39
CA GLU A 136 27.83 -0.69 -6.39
C GLU A 136 27.83 -2.20 -6.12
N ASP A 137 28.73 -2.94 -6.76
CA ASP A 137 28.89 -4.38 -6.54
C ASP A 137 29.37 -4.66 -5.11
N GLY A 138 30.28 -3.84 -4.57
CA GLY A 138 30.70 -3.92 -3.17
C GLY A 138 29.56 -3.62 -2.18
N ARG A 139 28.75 -2.59 -2.48
CA ARG A 139 27.55 -2.27 -1.69
C ARG A 139 26.53 -3.41 -1.72
N ARG A 140 26.28 -4.01 -2.89
CA ARG A 140 25.40 -5.17 -3.04
C ARG A 140 25.92 -6.34 -2.22
N ALA A 141 27.20 -6.67 -2.32
CA ALA A 141 27.81 -7.74 -1.53
C ALA A 141 27.70 -7.49 -0.02
N ALA A 142 27.87 -6.24 0.44
CA ALA A 142 27.65 -5.87 1.83
C ALA A 142 26.18 -6.05 2.25
N CYS A 143 25.21 -5.60 1.45
CA CYS A 143 23.79 -5.83 1.71
C CYS A 143 23.45 -7.34 1.77
N ASP A 144 24.00 -8.13 0.85
CA ASP A 144 23.77 -9.59 0.80
C ASP A 144 24.36 -10.27 2.05
N ALA A 145 25.57 -9.89 2.45
CA ALA A 145 26.24 -10.43 3.63
C ALA A 145 25.50 -10.11 4.94
N ASN A 146 24.80 -8.96 4.98
CA ASN A 146 24.02 -8.53 6.13
C ASN A 146 22.54 -8.96 6.04
N GLY A 147 22.14 -9.73 5.03
CA GLY A 147 20.78 -10.24 4.92
C GLY A 147 19.72 -9.21 4.53
N CYS A 148 20.10 -8.07 3.94
CA CYS A 148 19.14 -7.05 3.45
C CYS A 148 18.11 -7.63 2.48
N ALA A 149 18.50 -8.61 1.65
CA ALA A 149 17.57 -9.26 0.72
C ALA A 149 16.44 -10.01 1.44
N ALA A 150 16.73 -10.64 2.59
CA ALA A 150 15.74 -11.41 3.35
C ALA A 150 14.69 -10.48 3.98
N VAL A 151 15.12 -9.36 4.57
CA VAL A 151 14.18 -8.39 5.15
C VAL A 151 13.34 -7.70 4.07
N MET A 152 13.91 -7.38 2.90
CA MET A 152 13.14 -6.84 1.78
C MET A 152 12.07 -7.84 1.29
N ALA A 153 12.41 -9.13 1.19
CA ALA A 153 11.45 -10.17 0.81
C ALA A 153 10.31 -10.31 1.84
N GLU A 154 10.62 -10.11 3.13
CA GLU A 154 9.64 -10.10 4.20
C GLU A 154 8.73 -8.87 4.14
N MET A 155 9.29 -7.68 3.93
CA MET A 155 8.51 -6.45 3.71
C MET A 155 7.56 -6.59 2.51
N ASP A 156 8.05 -7.13 1.39
CA ASP A 156 7.23 -7.44 0.21
C ASP A 156 6.10 -8.43 0.52
N ARG A 157 6.35 -9.42 1.39
CA ARG A 157 5.34 -10.39 1.83
C ARG A 157 4.28 -9.69 2.69
N LEU A 158 4.69 -8.85 3.63
CA LEU A 158 3.81 -8.08 4.51
C LEU A 158 2.93 -7.12 3.71
N ALA A 159 3.51 -6.37 2.76
CA ALA A 159 2.77 -5.47 1.89
C ALA A 159 1.68 -6.19 1.06
N ARG A 160 1.98 -7.38 0.54
CA ARG A 160 0.98 -8.23 -0.14
C ARG A 160 -0.13 -8.71 0.81
N ALA A 161 0.24 -9.11 2.02
CA ALA A 161 -0.73 -9.53 3.03
C ALA A 161 -1.65 -8.38 3.45
N GLY A 162 -1.10 -7.17 3.63
CA GLY A 162 -1.84 -5.95 3.93
C GLY A 162 -2.81 -5.58 2.82
N THR A 163 -2.34 -5.59 1.56
CA THR A 163 -3.20 -5.35 0.39
C THR A 163 -4.38 -6.31 0.33
N ALA A 164 -4.15 -7.61 0.58
CA ALA A 164 -5.19 -8.62 0.59
C ALA A 164 -6.18 -8.43 1.75
N LEU A 165 -5.68 -8.10 2.94
CA LEU A 165 -6.50 -7.84 4.12
C LEU A 165 -7.37 -6.58 3.95
N CYS A 166 -6.79 -5.48 3.49
CA CYS A 166 -7.53 -4.24 3.18
C CYS A 166 -8.61 -4.46 2.11
N SER A 167 -8.33 -5.30 1.11
CA SER A 167 -9.33 -5.67 0.10
C SER A 167 -10.52 -6.43 0.70
N ARG A 168 -10.27 -7.33 1.67
CA ARG A 168 -11.34 -8.05 2.40
C ARG A 168 -12.15 -7.10 3.30
N ILE A 169 -11.48 -6.21 4.02
CA ILE A 169 -12.11 -5.17 4.85
C ILE A 169 -13.01 -4.28 3.98
N ALA A 170 -12.53 -3.85 2.81
CA ALA A 170 -13.30 -3.03 1.87
C ALA A 170 -14.57 -3.75 1.36
N ALA A 171 -14.49 -5.05 1.11
CA ALA A 171 -15.61 -5.83 0.59
C ALA A 171 -16.65 -6.21 1.65
N THR A 172 -16.29 -6.18 2.94
CA THR A 172 -17.18 -6.60 4.04
C THR A 172 -18.02 -5.41 4.48
N PRO A 173 -19.37 -5.49 4.51
CA PRO A 173 -20.21 -4.37 4.92
C PRO A 173 -20.06 -4.09 6.43
N ALA A 174 -20.14 -2.81 6.82
CA ALA A 174 -20.20 -2.37 8.20
C ALA A 174 -21.60 -1.85 8.53
N ALA A 175 -22.26 -2.43 9.53
CA ALA A 175 -23.55 -1.94 10.04
C ALA A 175 -23.40 -1.25 11.41
N THR A 176 -22.19 -1.22 11.99
CA THR A 176 -21.89 -0.54 13.24
C THR A 176 -20.81 0.53 13.09
N LEU A 177 -20.75 1.45 14.05
CA LEU A 177 -19.65 2.42 14.14
C LEU A 177 -18.29 1.76 14.34
N ASP A 178 -18.24 0.60 15.01
CA ASP A 178 -16.98 -0.10 15.24
C ASP A 178 -16.48 -0.79 13.96
N GLY A 179 -17.36 -1.41 13.16
CA GLY A 179 -17.01 -1.89 11.82
C GLY A 179 -16.52 -0.76 10.90
N MET A 180 -17.15 0.42 10.98
CA MET A 180 -16.71 1.61 10.25
C MET A 180 -15.32 2.10 10.67
N ARG A 181 -14.99 2.04 11.97
CA ARG A 181 -13.65 2.38 12.46
C ARG A 181 -12.58 1.46 11.88
N VAL A 182 -12.86 0.16 11.75
CA VAL A 182 -11.93 -0.79 11.10
C VAL A 182 -11.67 -0.39 9.64
N LYS A 183 -12.71 0.00 8.89
CA LYS A 183 -12.53 0.45 7.50
C LYS A 183 -11.68 1.71 7.39
N LEU A 184 -11.91 2.68 8.27
CA LEU A 184 -11.10 3.90 8.34
C LEU A 184 -9.65 3.61 8.73
N GLN A 185 -9.42 2.65 9.63
CA GLN A 185 -8.08 2.20 9.99
C GLN A 185 -7.37 1.55 8.79
N ALA A 186 -8.06 0.67 8.05
CA ALA A 186 -7.53 0.04 6.84
C ALA A 186 -7.18 1.08 5.75
N LEU A 187 -8.00 2.13 5.61
CA LEU A 187 -7.70 3.26 4.74
C LEU A 187 -6.43 3.99 5.21
N ALA A 188 -6.35 4.35 6.48
CA ALA A 188 -5.17 5.03 7.03
C ALA A 188 -3.88 4.20 6.89
N TYR A 189 -3.98 2.87 6.99
CA TYR A 189 -2.89 1.94 6.76
C TYR A 189 -2.38 1.99 5.31
N CYS A 190 -3.28 1.98 4.31
CA CYS A 190 -2.90 2.02 2.89
C CYS A 190 -2.11 3.29 2.50
N HIS A 191 -2.24 4.37 3.27
CA HIS A 191 -1.55 5.65 3.03
C HIS A 191 -0.40 5.95 3.99
N ARG A 192 0.01 5.00 4.85
CA ARG A 192 1.28 5.16 5.58
C ARG A 192 2.43 5.10 4.57
N GLY A 193 3.10 6.23 4.35
CA GLY A 193 4.32 6.31 3.54
C GLY A 193 4.32 7.43 2.50
N GLU A 194 3.17 8.06 2.20
CA GLU A 194 3.13 9.23 1.32
C GLU A 194 3.47 10.51 2.10
N PRO A 195 4.52 11.25 1.70
CA PRO A 195 4.84 12.54 2.31
C PRO A 195 3.83 13.60 1.84
N GLY A 196 2.70 13.68 2.55
CA GLY A 196 1.63 14.65 2.29
C GLY A 196 0.70 14.81 3.50
N ASP A 197 0.12 15.99 3.68
CA ASP A 197 -0.80 16.30 4.78
C ASP A 197 -2.09 15.47 4.64
N LYS A 198 -2.36 14.61 5.63
CA LYS A 198 -3.44 13.62 5.60
C LYS A 198 -4.85 14.23 5.41
N GLY A 199 -5.00 15.53 5.72
CA GLY A 199 -6.26 16.26 5.60
C GLY A 199 -6.62 16.72 4.18
N GLU A 200 -5.63 17.08 3.37
CA GLU A 200 -5.88 17.53 1.97
C GLU A 200 -6.27 16.35 1.08
N TRP A 201 -5.73 15.16 1.35
CA TRP A 201 -5.90 13.99 0.49
C TRP A 201 -7.30 13.35 0.54
N ILE A 202 -7.95 13.25 1.71
CA ILE A 202 -9.33 12.73 1.78
C ILE A 202 -10.25 13.59 0.88
N THR A 203 -10.01 14.90 0.90
CA THR A 203 -10.70 15.86 0.05
C THR A 203 -10.34 15.65 -1.42
N GLU A 204 -9.07 15.39 -1.72
CA GLU A 204 -8.59 15.12 -3.08
C GLU A 204 -9.18 13.84 -3.67
N VAL A 205 -9.19 12.71 -2.95
CA VAL A 205 -9.75 11.45 -3.49
C VAL A 205 -11.26 11.51 -3.65
N ILE A 206 -11.99 12.12 -2.72
CA ILE A 206 -13.42 12.35 -2.87
C ILE A 206 -13.70 13.21 -4.13
N ASN A 207 -12.84 14.19 -4.43
CA ASN A 207 -13.07 15.15 -5.51
C ASN A 207 -12.47 14.74 -6.87
N ASN A 208 -11.42 13.90 -6.91
CA ASN A 208 -10.63 13.62 -8.11
C ASN A 208 -10.71 12.17 -8.61
N THR A 209 -11.54 11.29 -8.03
CA THR A 209 -11.68 9.92 -8.57
C THR A 209 -12.27 9.97 -9.99
N PRO A 210 -11.53 9.64 -11.07
CA PRO A 210 -12.02 9.77 -12.44
C PRO A 210 -12.92 8.58 -12.82
N PRO A 211 -13.95 8.78 -13.67
CA PRO A 211 -14.86 7.70 -14.06
C PRO A 211 -14.33 6.64 -15.04
N TYR A 212 -13.04 6.60 -15.42
CA TYR A 212 -12.61 5.71 -16.53
C TYR A 212 -11.24 5.03 -16.39
N GLY A 213 -11.26 3.69 -16.39
CA GLY A 213 -10.34 2.88 -17.22
C GLY A 213 -9.28 2.03 -16.52
N ARG A 214 -8.88 2.34 -15.29
CA ARG A 214 -8.11 1.42 -14.44
C ARG A 214 -9.02 1.01 -13.29
N GLY A 215 -9.16 -0.30 -13.05
CA GLY A 215 -10.01 -0.78 -11.95
C GLY A 215 -9.56 -0.15 -10.64
N PHE A 216 -10.52 0.08 -9.74
CA PHE A 216 -10.25 0.81 -8.49
C PHE A 216 -9.06 0.24 -7.74
N THR A 217 -8.14 1.10 -7.31
CA THR A 217 -7.08 0.75 -6.36
C THR A 217 -7.69 0.38 -4.99
N THR A 218 -6.93 -0.29 -4.13
CA THR A 218 -7.47 -0.80 -2.84
C THR A 218 -7.99 0.32 -1.94
N ASP A 219 -7.31 1.47 -1.95
CA ASP A 219 -7.69 2.71 -1.27
C ASP A 219 -8.98 3.34 -1.84
N GLU A 220 -9.11 3.44 -3.16
CA GLU A 220 -10.35 3.92 -3.79
C GLU A 220 -11.55 3.05 -3.38
N ARG A 221 -11.39 1.72 -3.37
CA ARG A 221 -12.44 0.79 -2.91
C ARG A 221 -12.80 1.01 -1.45
N LEU A 222 -11.82 1.27 -0.59
CA LEU A 222 -12.05 1.56 0.81
C LEU A 222 -12.83 2.87 0.99
N VAL A 223 -12.48 3.93 0.26
CA VAL A 223 -13.21 5.20 0.30
C VAL A 223 -14.67 5.02 -0.12
N TYR A 224 -14.92 4.35 -1.25
CA TYR A 224 -16.30 4.07 -1.70
C TYR A 224 -17.07 3.19 -0.71
N SER A 225 -16.41 2.18 -0.14
CA SER A 225 -17.00 1.28 0.84
C SER A 225 -17.40 2.02 2.12
N VAL A 226 -16.53 2.91 2.63
CA VAL A 226 -16.82 3.79 3.76
C VAL A 226 -18.01 4.71 3.44
N PHE A 227 -18.01 5.36 2.27
CA PHE A 227 -19.09 6.25 1.86
C PHE A 227 -20.43 5.52 1.76
N HIS A 228 -20.45 4.36 1.11
CA HIS A 228 -21.64 3.54 0.93
C HIS A 228 -22.27 3.15 2.28
N ASP A 229 -21.46 2.73 3.24
CA ASP A 229 -21.95 2.29 4.55
C ASP A 229 -22.42 3.46 5.42
N VAL A 230 -21.76 4.62 5.34
CA VAL A 230 -22.27 5.86 5.97
C VAL A 230 -23.64 6.22 5.43
N CYS A 231 -23.84 6.18 4.10
CA CYS A 231 -25.16 6.41 3.51
C CYS A 231 -26.19 5.38 3.99
N GLY A 232 -25.81 4.11 4.09
CA GLY A 232 -26.66 3.04 4.64
C GLY A 232 -27.11 3.32 6.08
N LEU A 233 -26.18 3.73 6.95
CA LEU A 233 -26.46 4.08 8.34
C LEU A 233 -27.39 5.28 8.48
N LEU A 234 -27.20 6.32 7.67
CA LEU A 234 -28.05 7.51 7.67
C LEU A 234 -29.48 7.19 7.23
N VAL A 235 -29.64 6.34 6.22
CA VAL A 235 -30.97 5.89 5.77
C VAL A 235 -31.65 5.04 6.84
N ALA A 236 -30.94 4.09 7.43
CA ALA A 236 -31.48 3.24 8.50
C ALA A 236 -31.92 4.08 9.73
N GLY A 237 -31.08 5.04 10.15
CA GLY A 237 -31.38 5.94 11.26
C GLY A 237 -32.54 6.91 11.00
N ALA A 238 -32.81 7.28 9.75
CA ALA A 238 -33.96 8.11 9.39
C ALA A 238 -35.30 7.34 9.39
N THR A 239 -35.25 6.01 9.38
CA THR A 239 -36.44 5.14 9.35
C THR A 239 -36.83 4.54 10.71
N ALA A 240 -36.02 4.76 11.75
CA ALA A 240 -36.27 4.35 13.13
C ALA A 240 -37.00 5.45 13.93
#